data_AF-A0A502LDG5-F1
#
_entry.id   AF-A0A502LDG5-F1
#
_cell.length_a   1.000
_cell.length_b   1.000
_cell.length_c   1.000
_cell.angle_alpha   90.00
_cell.angle_beta   90.00
_cell.angle_gamma   90.00
#
_symmetry.space_group_name_H-M   'P 1'
#
loop_
_entity.id
_entity.type
_entity.pdbx_description
1 polymer ?
#
loop_
_entity_poly.entity_id
_entity_poly.type
_entity_poly.pdbx_seq_one_letter_code
_entity_poly.pdbx_strand_id
1 'polypeptide(L)'
;MNNNPFQVNWSSKGHTLCLGHWEIKYLGLPVVLPRERQDKDMGTENIYNFMDPEDELYREGLGEDDWIVENIEWLSDVFIEHNIPLEENIMRAFYQAVNQSDWRCGSCGGCI
;
A
#
# COMPACT_ATOMS: atom_id res chain seq x y z
N MET A 1 -14.89 2.40 15.24
CA MET A 1 -14.05 2.95 14.15
C MET A 1 -12.64 3.05 14.71
N ASN A 2 -11.78 2.10 14.36
CA ASN A 2 -10.36 2.19 14.73
C ASN A 2 -9.78 3.36 13.95
N ASN A 3 -9.34 4.41 14.64
CA ASN A 3 -8.64 5.52 14.01
C ASN A 3 -7.25 5.03 13.61
N ASN A 4 -7.11 4.56 12.37
CA ASN A 4 -5.81 4.23 11.80
C ASN A 4 -4.96 5.53 11.78
N PRO A 5 -3.76 5.56 12.38
CA PRO A 5 -2.92 6.74 12.42
C PRO A 5 -2.31 7.10 11.06
N PHE A 6 -2.38 6.18 10.09
CA PHE A 6 -1.91 6.39 8.73
C PHE A 6 -3.01 6.98 7.85
N GLN A 7 -2.63 7.99 7.08
CA GLN A 7 -3.39 8.49 5.94
C GLN A 7 -2.60 8.17 4.70
N VAL A 8 -3.19 7.38 3.80
CA VAL A 8 -2.54 6.91 2.59
C VAL A 8 -3.39 7.26 1.39
N ASN A 9 -2.75 7.71 0.32
CA ASN A 9 -3.35 7.90 -0.99
C ASN A 9 -2.36 7.55 -2.09
N TRP A 10 -2.87 6.98 -3.19
CA TRP A 10 -2.13 6.89 -4.43
C TRP A 10 -2.45 8.12 -5.29
N SER A 11 -1.42 8.84 -5.74
CA SER A 11 -1.62 10.17 -6.36
C SER A 11 -2.30 10.14 -7.74
N SER A 12 -2.29 9.00 -8.45
CA SER A 12 -2.90 8.85 -9.76
C SER A 12 -4.15 7.97 -9.74
N LYS A 13 -5.04 8.16 -10.73
CA LYS A 13 -6.31 7.41 -10.83
C LYS A 13 -6.63 7.10 -12.30
N GLY A 14 -7.49 6.11 -12.52
CA GLY A 14 -7.92 5.74 -13.87
C GLY A 14 -6.74 5.31 -14.75
N HIS A 15 -6.73 5.72 -16.02
CA HIS A 15 -5.74 5.25 -17.00
C HIS A 15 -4.28 5.66 -16.72
N THR A 16 -4.03 6.61 -15.81
CA THR A 16 -2.67 7.04 -15.44
C THR A 16 -2.18 6.39 -14.15
N LEU A 17 -2.83 5.30 -13.70
CA LEU A 17 -2.54 4.64 -12.43
C LEU A 17 -1.05 4.28 -12.26
N CYS A 18 -0.39 3.83 -13.33
CA CYS A 18 1.03 3.49 -13.35
C CYS A 18 2.00 4.68 -13.27
N LEU A 19 1.50 5.92 -13.30
CA LEU A 19 2.30 7.15 -13.21
C LEU A 19 2.18 7.83 -11.84
N GLY A 20 1.51 7.19 -10.89
CA GLY A 20 1.33 7.71 -9.54
C GLY A 20 2.53 7.47 -8.63
N HIS A 21 2.35 7.90 -7.40
CA HIS A 21 3.24 7.63 -6.29
C HIS A 21 2.46 7.67 -4.97
N TRP A 22 3.06 7.09 -3.93
CA TRP A 22 2.48 7.05 -2.60
C TRP A 22 2.57 8.40 -1.87
N GLU A 23 1.44 8.83 -1.34
CA GLU A 23 1.31 9.95 -0.42
C GLU A 23 0.91 9.41 0.95
N ILE A 24 1.87 9.29 1.86
CA ILE A 24 1.67 8.69 3.19
C ILE A 24 1.90 9.72 4.28
N LYS A 25 1.03 9.72 5.29
CA LYS A 25 1.23 10.46 6.54
C LYS A 25 1.00 9.56 7.73
N TYR A 26 1.79 9.75 8.78
CA TYR A 26 1.61 9.15 10.10
C TYR A 26 1.36 10.27 11.11
N LEU A 27 0.21 10.25 11.80
CA LEU A 27 -0.20 11.31 12.73
C LEU A 27 -0.14 12.73 12.10
N GLY A 28 -0.38 12.83 10.79
CA GLY A 28 -0.33 14.07 10.01
C GLY A 28 1.05 14.49 9.52
N LEU A 29 2.13 13.81 9.92
CA LEU A 29 3.49 14.05 9.44
C LEU A 29 3.77 13.21 8.18
N PRO A 30 4.46 13.75 7.16
CA PRO A 30 4.75 13.03 5.93
C PRO A 30 5.71 11.86 6.19
N VAL A 31 5.42 10.71 5.59
CA VAL A 31 6.28 9.53 5.58
C VAL A 31 6.77 9.33 4.15
N VAL A 32 8.09 9.35 3.96
CA VAL A 32 8.71 9.21 2.66
C VAL A 32 9.21 7.77 2.51
N LEU A 33 8.70 7.06 1.50
CA LEU A 33 9.17 5.72 1.16
C LEU A 33 10.53 5.76 0.44
N PRO A 34 11.28 4.64 0.41
CA PRO A 34 12.44 4.50 -0.46
C PRO A 34 12.08 4.70 -1.93
N ARG A 35 13.00 5.27 -2.72
CA ARG A 35 12.73 5.65 -4.13
C ARG A 35 12.24 4.48 -4.97
N GLU A 36 12.78 3.30 -4.73
CA GLU A 36 12.45 2.06 -5.43
C GLU A 36 11.04 1.52 -5.13
N ARG A 37 10.31 2.15 -4.19
CA ARG A 37 8.94 1.80 -3.77
C ARG A 37 7.94 2.95 -3.89
N GLN A 38 8.40 4.20 -4.04
CA GLN A 38 7.51 5.37 -4.08
C GLN A 38 6.48 5.28 -5.21
N ASP A 39 6.87 4.73 -6.37
CA ASP A 39 6.11 4.66 -7.62
C ASP A 39 5.67 3.23 -7.99
N LYS A 40 5.72 2.29 -7.04
CA LYS A 40 5.28 0.91 -7.25
C LYS A 40 4.04 0.60 -6.43
N ASP A 41 3.30 -0.41 -6.85
CA ASP A 41 2.27 -0.99 -6.01
C ASP A 41 2.86 -1.58 -4.72
N MET A 42 2.02 -1.76 -3.71
CA MET A 42 2.46 -2.18 -2.39
C MET A 42 2.42 -3.70 -2.22
N GLY A 43 1.88 -4.46 -3.16
CA GLY A 43 1.87 -5.93 -3.09
C GLY A 43 0.89 -6.52 -2.07
N THR A 44 -0.10 -5.75 -1.62
CA THR A 44 -1.08 -6.21 -0.62
C THR A 44 -2.16 -7.12 -1.21
N GLU A 45 -2.81 -7.95 -0.40
CA GLU A 45 -3.86 -8.85 -0.90
C GLU A 45 -5.13 -8.09 -1.26
N ASN A 46 -5.57 -8.19 -2.52
CA ASN A 46 -6.89 -7.74 -2.95
C ASN A 46 -7.31 -8.43 -4.26
N ILE A 47 -8.57 -8.25 -4.65
CA ILE A 47 -9.05 -8.58 -6.00
C ILE A 47 -8.85 -7.34 -6.87
N TYR A 48 -7.88 -7.39 -7.77
CA TYR A 48 -7.45 -6.24 -8.58
C TYR A 48 -8.11 -6.17 -9.96
N ASN A 49 -9.37 -6.60 -10.03
CA ASN A 49 -10.19 -6.58 -11.23
C ASN A 49 -11.20 -5.42 -11.17
N PHE A 50 -11.07 -4.48 -12.09
CA PHE A 50 -11.96 -3.31 -12.14
C PHE A 50 -13.35 -3.62 -12.72
N MET A 51 -13.46 -4.70 -13.50
CA MET A 51 -14.73 -5.11 -14.14
C MET A 51 -15.57 -5.92 -13.18
N ASP A 52 -14.94 -6.85 -12.46
CA ASP A 52 -15.58 -7.71 -11.48
C ASP A 52 -14.73 -7.79 -10.20
N PRO A 53 -15.02 -6.96 -9.19
CA PRO A 53 -14.24 -6.89 -7.96
C PRO A 53 -14.46 -8.11 -7.03
N GLU A 54 -15.34 -9.04 -7.39
CA GLU A 54 -15.58 -10.28 -6.64
C GLU A 54 -14.93 -11.50 -7.31
N ASP A 55 -14.33 -11.34 -8.50
CA ASP A 55 -13.68 -12.42 -9.24
C ASP A 55 -12.36 -12.83 -8.58
N GLU A 56 -12.42 -13.88 -7.76
CA GLU A 56 -11.26 -14.43 -7.04
C GLU A 56 -10.12 -14.90 -7.95
N LEU A 57 -10.35 -15.09 -9.25
CA LEU A 57 -9.28 -15.38 -10.21
C LEU A 57 -8.23 -14.27 -10.27
N TYR A 58 -8.62 -13.03 -9.95
CA TYR A 58 -7.76 -11.85 -9.93
C TYR A 58 -7.35 -11.44 -8.51
N ARG A 59 -7.46 -12.36 -7.54
CA ARG A 59 -6.89 -12.20 -6.21
C ARG A 59 -5.36 -12.28 -6.34
N GLU A 60 -4.68 -11.22 -5.96
CA GLU A 60 -3.22 -11.13 -6.01
C GLU A 60 -2.66 -10.44 -4.76
N GLY A 61 -1.36 -10.57 -4.54
CA GLY A 61 -0.65 -9.99 -3.40
C GLY A 61 -0.61 -10.90 -2.16
N LEU A 62 -0.09 -10.35 -1.07
CA LEU A 62 0.09 -11.07 0.18
C LEU A 62 -0.85 -10.57 1.27
N GLY A 63 -1.38 -11.52 2.05
CA GLY A 63 -2.15 -11.22 3.24
C GLY A 63 -1.30 -10.50 4.29
N GLU A 64 -1.98 -9.86 5.25
CA GLU A 64 -1.35 -8.94 6.22
C GLU A 64 -0.09 -9.53 6.91
N ASP A 65 -0.16 -10.76 7.40
CA ASP A 65 0.96 -11.41 8.11
C ASP A 65 2.16 -11.67 7.19
N ASP A 66 1.92 -12.34 6.05
CA ASP A 66 2.97 -12.69 5.08
C ASP A 66 3.60 -11.42 4.49
N TRP A 67 2.78 -10.41 4.22
CA TRP A 67 3.23 -9.13 3.69
C TRP A 67 4.18 -8.43 4.66
N ILE A 68 3.83 -8.37 5.95
CA ILE A 68 4.68 -7.75 6.98
C ILE A 68 6.02 -8.49 7.06
N VAL A 69 6.02 -9.82 7.06
CA VAL A 69 7.24 -10.62 7.13
C VAL A 69 8.14 -10.39 5.91
N GLU A 70 7.58 -10.38 4.70
CA GLU A 70 8.35 -10.15 3.47
C GLU A 70 8.92 -8.74 3.39
N ASN A 71 8.21 -7.76 3.96
CA ASN A 71 8.55 -6.34 3.85
C ASN A 71 9.23 -5.76 5.10
N ILE A 72 9.50 -6.57 6.12
CA ILE A 72 9.96 -6.12 7.44
C ILE A 72 11.26 -5.30 7.38
N GLU A 73 12.18 -5.64 6.48
CA GLU A 73 13.50 -5.02 6.38
C GLU A 73 13.37 -3.52 6.06
N TRP A 74 12.80 -3.19 4.90
CA TRP A 74 12.64 -1.79 4.50
C TRP A 74 11.55 -1.08 5.31
N LEU A 75 10.51 -1.78 5.77
CA LEU A 75 9.46 -1.18 6.58
C LEU A 75 10.03 -0.68 7.91
N SER A 76 10.93 -1.46 8.51
CA SER A 76 11.61 -1.08 9.74
C SER A 76 12.49 0.16 9.54
N ASP A 77 13.25 0.22 8.43
CA ASP A 77 14.08 1.37 8.10
C ASP A 77 13.24 2.66 7.97
N VAL A 78 12.11 2.60 7.25
CA VAL A 78 11.17 3.73 7.12
C VAL A 78 10.63 4.14 8.49
N PHE A 79 10.23 3.17 9.31
CA PHE A 79 9.65 3.49 10.62
C PHE A 79 10.68 4.13 11.54
N ILE A 80 11.94 3.67 11.53
CA ILE A 80 13.03 4.27 12.29
C ILE A 80 13.29 5.70 11.81
N GLU A 81 13.42 5.91 10.49
CA GLU A 81 13.69 7.22 9.91
C GLU A 81 12.62 8.27 10.30
N HIS A 82 11.36 7.86 10.31
CA HIS A 82 10.21 8.73 10.59
C HIS A 82 9.76 8.71 12.06
N ASN A 83 10.52 8.10 12.97
CA ASN A 83 10.20 7.98 14.40
C ASN A 83 8.83 7.32 14.67
N ILE A 84 8.48 6.32 13.87
CA ILE A 84 7.27 5.52 14.00
C ILE A 84 7.60 4.29 14.88
N PRO A 85 6.75 3.93 15.86
CA PRO A 85 6.99 2.74 16.68
C PRO A 85 7.03 1.45 15.85
N LEU A 86 8.06 0.63 16.06
CA LEU A 86 8.19 -0.72 15.50
C LEU A 86 7.35 -1.73 16.28
N GLU A 87 6.04 -1.45 16.38
CA GLU A 87 5.08 -2.34 17.03
C GLU A 87 4.23 -3.04 15.97
N GLU A 88 3.88 -4.31 16.23
CA GLU A 88 3.10 -5.13 15.29
C GLU A 88 1.76 -4.47 14.91
N ASN A 89 1.04 -3.90 15.86
CA ASN A 89 -0.20 -3.16 15.62
C ASN A 89 -0.01 -1.95 14.70
N ILE A 90 1.15 -1.29 14.74
CA ILE A 90 1.45 -0.15 13.86
C ILE A 90 1.79 -0.64 12.44
N MET A 91 2.53 -1.75 12.32
CA MET A 91 2.80 -2.38 11.02
C MET A 91 1.52 -2.89 10.35
N ARG A 92 0.63 -3.53 11.11
CA ARG A 92 -0.71 -3.92 10.66
C ARG A 92 -1.54 -2.71 10.24
N ALA A 93 -1.51 -1.63 11.02
CA ALA A 93 -2.19 -0.38 10.65
C ALA A 93 -1.66 0.19 9.33
N PHE A 94 -0.34 0.13 9.09
CA PHE A 94 0.24 0.53 7.83
C PHE A 94 -0.29 -0.31 6.67
N TYR A 95 -0.24 -1.66 6.78
CA TYR A 95 -0.79 -2.58 5.78
C TYR A 95 -2.24 -2.26 5.45
N GLN A 96 -3.10 -2.13 6.48
CA GLN A 96 -4.52 -1.83 6.30
C GLN A 96 -4.75 -0.49 5.61
N ALA A 97 -3.90 0.50 5.84
CA ALA A 97 -4.02 1.81 5.20
C ALA A 97 -3.58 1.76 3.73
N VAL A 98 -2.44 1.12 3.43
CA VAL A 98 -1.95 1.01 2.05
C VAL A 98 -2.83 0.10 1.20
N ASN A 99 -3.33 -1.02 1.74
CA ASN A 99 -4.17 -1.98 1.03
C ASN A 99 -5.46 -1.36 0.47
N GLN A 100 -6.06 -0.41 1.20
CA GLN A 100 -7.26 0.31 0.74
C GLN A 100 -7.03 1.17 -0.51
N SER A 101 -5.78 1.57 -0.77
CA SER A 101 -5.40 2.44 -1.90
C SER A 101 -4.43 1.75 -2.86
N ASP A 102 -4.16 0.46 -2.66
CA ASP A 102 -3.22 -0.30 -3.48
C ASP A 102 -3.80 -0.62 -4.85
N TRP A 103 -2.94 -1.00 -5.78
CA TRP A 103 -3.29 -1.14 -7.18
C TRP A 103 -2.45 -2.19 -7.91
N ARG A 104 -2.82 -2.58 -9.12
CA ARG A 104 -1.95 -3.37 -10.01
C ARG A 104 -1.88 -2.76 -11.40
N CYS A 105 -0.74 -2.94 -12.05
CA CYS A 105 -0.61 -2.61 -13.47
C CYS A 105 -1.58 -3.50 -14.26
N GLY A 106 -2.54 -2.89 -14.97
CA GLY A 106 -3.65 -3.59 -15.63
C GLY A 106 -5.01 -3.37 -14.97
N SER A 107 -5.06 -3.02 -13.68
CA SER A 107 -6.32 -2.72 -12.98
C SER A 107 -7.03 -1.46 -13.46
N CYS A 108 -6.43 -0.66 -14.35
CA CYS A 108 -7.05 0.55 -14.92
C CYS A 108 -7.71 0.32 -16.29
N GLY A 109 -7.61 -0.88 -16.86
CA GLY A 109 -8.12 -1.21 -18.21
C GLY A 109 -7.46 -0.42 -19.36
N GLY A 110 -6.46 0.42 -19.08
CA GLY A 110 -5.78 1.27 -20.07
C GLY A 110 -4.59 0.60 -20.76
N CYS A 111 -4.04 -0.45 -20.15
CA CYS A 111 -2.96 -1.27 -20.70
C CYS A 111 -3.51 -2.68 -20.96
N ILE A 112 -4.36 -2.82 -21.99
CA ILE A 112 -4.70 -4.11 -22.63
C ILE A 112 -3.82 -4.26 -23.86
#